data_AF-A0A7Y5SJY9-F1
#
_entry.id   AF-A0A7Y5SJY9-F1
#
_cell.length_a   1.000
_cell.length_b   1.000
_cell.length_c   1.000
_cell.angle_alpha   90.00
_cell.angle_beta   90.00
_cell.angle_gamma   90.00
#
_symmetry.space_group_name_H-M   'P 1'
#
loop_
_entity.id
_entity.type
_entity.pdbx_description
1 polymer ?
#
loop_
_entity_poly.entity_id
_entity_poly.type
_entity_poly.pdbx_seq_one_letter_code
_entity_poly.pdbx_strand_id
1 'polypeptide(L)'
;MSHSLHNHGKARRGAILVLTAVLMIMIFAMLAFAVDLGYVALTRTELQNAADAGALAGAGTMVGGFDAAAEEARKYVALHKTNGTAIDESQTQIRFGNWDTQSRRFDAGGDEPNAMEITLRSSSRPFFFARVLGQDGFDCEAKAIASFSPRDIMLVLDFSGSMCYDSQLRSIDTLGRAAVEANLLQIYTELGSPAFGSMKWAPQYNSSSNITTVKNWLGLKNVPYPYPSGSWDNYISYIMNDSAIYRAGYRKKYGYLTWVNYLLAEQPQFAETPSLWMTSEQPVTAVKDAVDLLVAYLQENCENDRLGLSLYTSSNGTAILESPMTHEFSEVAYKTRRRQAGHYNVYTNIYDGMKTARLEFQNNGRPTAGRLMVLMTDGQANLPGSQAKQLALSEARAAAGARIPIVTISLGAGADTQLMQQIADITKGVYFEIPGGQTVNQYEEQLKDVFRRVASDRKLALVQ
;
A
#
# COMPACT_ATOMS: atom_id res chain seq x y z
N MET A 1 34.42 56.65 93.54
CA MET A 1 34.45 56.17 92.13
C MET A 1 35.13 54.82 92.09
N SER A 2 34.37 53.73 91.93
CA SER A 2 34.83 52.45 91.38
C SER A 2 33.60 51.61 91.05
N HIS A 3 33.35 51.41 89.76
CA HIS A 3 32.23 50.66 89.21
C HIS A 3 32.54 49.16 89.28
N SER A 4 31.73 48.39 90.02
CA SER A 4 31.71 46.92 89.93
C SER A 4 30.58 46.48 89.00
N LEU A 5 30.92 46.14 87.75
CA LEU A 5 30.02 45.54 86.77
C LEU A 5 29.74 44.07 87.14
N HIS A 6 28.51 43.77 87.55
CA HIS A 6 28.02 42.40 87.65
C HIS A 6 27.74 41.85 86.25
N ASN A 7 28.59 40.94 85.78
CA ASN A 7 28.35 40.18 84.55
C ASN A 7 27.47 38.96 84.88
N HIS A 8 26.18 39.02 84.58
CA HIS A 8 25.27 37.87 84.63
C HIS A 8 25.19 37.21 83.25
N GLY A 9 26.17 36.36 82.95
CA GLY A 9 26.07 35.38 81.87
C GLY A 9 25.05 34.31 82.23
N LYS A 10 23.75 34.56 81.98
CA LYS A 10 22.70 33.53 82.06
C LYS A 10 23.01 32.44 81.03
N ALA A 11 23.39 31.26 81.49
CA ALA A 11 23.47 30.06 80.69
C ALA A 11 22.08 29.68 80.15
N ARG A 12 21.80 30.00 78.88
CA ARG A 12 20.76 29.36 78.08
C ARG A 12 21.38 28.16 77.36
N ARG A 13 21.47 27.00 78.02
CA ARG A 13 21.99 25.76 77.40
C ARG A 13 21.16 24.57 77.86
N GLY A 14 20.21 24.14 77.04
CA GLY A 14 19.39 22.94 77.30
C GLY A 14 18.20 22.81 76.37
N ALA A 15 17.34 23.84 76.28
CA ALA A 15 16.12 23.80 75.47
C ALA A 15 16.40 23.65 73.96
N ILE A 16 17.48 24.28 73.46
CA ILE A 16 17.90 24.16 72.06
C ILE A 16 18.28 22.70 71.74
N LEU A 17 18.96 22.01 72.66
CA LEU A 17 19.44 20.64 72.42
C LEU A 17 18.26 19.65 72.30
N VAL A 18 17.22 19.82 73.14
CA VAL A 18 15.99 19.03 73.06
C VAL A 18 15.22 19.33 71.77
N LEU A 19 15.07 20.61 71.41
CA LEU A 19 14.39 21.01 70.17
C LEU A 19 15.13 20.50 68.92
N THR A 20 16.46 20.61 68.89
CA THR A 20 17.29 20.10 67.80
C THR A 20 17.20 18.59 67.68
N ALA A 21 17.15 17.84 68.79
CA ALA A 21 16.98 16.38 68.77
C ALA A 21 15.64 15.97 68.15
N VAL A 22 14.54 16.64 68.52
CA VAL A 22 13.20 16.37 67.95
C VAL A 22 13.14 16.75 66.46
N LEU A 23 13.71 17.90 66.09
CA LEU A 23 13.76 18.32 64.69
C LEU A 23 14.64 17.41 63.82
N MET A 24 15.75 16.88 64.36
CA MET A 24 16.57 15.90 63.65
C MET A 24 15.78 14.64 63.33
N ILE A 25 15.01 14.11 64.29
CA ILE A 25 14.16 12.93 64.07
C ILE A 25 13.15 13.20 62.94
N MET A 26 12.50 14.36 62.94
CA MET A 26 11.57 14.77 61.88
C MET A 26 12.26 14.87 60.51
N ILE A 27 13.46 15.46 60.45
CA ILE A 27 14.23 15.59 59.20
C ILE A 27 14.64 14.21 58.67
N PHE A 28 15.11 13.31 59.52
CA PHE A 28 15.44 11.94 59.12
C PHE A 28 14.22 11.16 58.66
N ALA A 29 13.06 11.32 59.31
CA ALA A 29 11.82 10.70 58.87
C ALA A 29 11.39 11.20 57.47
N MET A 30 11.50 12.50 57.22
CA MET A 30 11.23 13.07 55.88
C MET A 30 12.23 12.59 54.82
N LEU A 31 13.52 12.49 55.16
CA LEU A 31 14.55 11.98 54.26
C LEU A 31 14.31 10.50 53.92
N ALA A 32 14.04 9.68 54.94
CA ALA A 32 13.70 8.28 54.77
C ALA A 32 12.50 8.08 53.83
N PHE A 33 11.43 8.86 54.07
CA PHE A 33 10.25 8.86 53.21
C PHE A 33 10.56 9.29 51.77
N ALA A 34 11.36 10.36 51.61
CA ALA A 34 11.74 10.85 50.29
C ALA A 34 12.58 9.83 49.50
N VAL A 35 13.49 9.11 50.16
CA VAL A 35 14.30 8.04 49.54
C VAL A 35 13.44 6.86 49.13
N ASP A 36 12.57 6.37 50.01
CA ASP A 36 11.68 5.25 49.70
C ASP A 36 10.70 5.60 48.57
N LEU A 37 10.09 6.78 48.60
CA LEU A 37 9.19 7.24 47.54
C LEU A 37 9.94 7.44 46.21
N GLY A 38 11.15 8.01 46.26
CA GLY A 38 12.01 8.15 45.09
C GLY A 38 12.39 6.81 44.47
N TYR A 39 12.65 5.81 45.31
CA TYR A 39 12.96 4.44 44.86
C TYR A 39 11.76 3.74 44.21
N VAL A 40 10.56 3.87 44.79
CA VAL A 40 9.32 3.35 44.19
C VAL A 40 9.06 4.02 42.84
N ALA A 41 9.19 5.36 42.78
CA ALA A 41 9.00 6.12 41.56
C ALA A 41 10.00 5.72 40.46
N LEU A 42 11.29 5.59 40.80
CA LEU A 42 12.32 5.13 39.88
C LEU A 42 12.01 3.73 39.33
N THR A 43 11.70 2.79 40.23
CA THR A 43 11.36 1.41 39.86
C THR A 43 10.19 1.37 38.87
N ARG A 44 9.15 2.17 39.12
CA ARG A 44 7.99 2.28 38.22
C ARG A 44 8.36 2.88 36.87
N THR A 45 9.18 3.94 36.84
CA THR A 45 9.64 4.57 35.60
C THR A 45 10.48 3.62 34.75
N GLU A 46 11.39 2.86 35.37
CA GLU A 46 12.19 1.85 34.67
C GLU A 46 11.32 0.74 34.06
N LEU A 47 10.32 0.26 34.81
CA LEU A 47 9.34 -0.71 34.29
C LEU A 47 8.50 -0.12 33.15
N GLN A 48 8.08 1.14 33.24
CA GLN A 48 7.29 1.77 32.18
C GLN A 48 8.09 1.91 30.89
N ASN A 49 9.35 2.36 30.98
CA ASN A 49 10.23 2.46 29.81
C ASN A 49 10.42 1.10 29.13
N ALA A 50 10.59 0.04 29.91
CA ALA A 50 10.71 -1.32 29.39
C ALA A 50 9.40 -1.82 28.73
N ALA A 51 8.25 -1.56 29.36
CA ALA A 51 6.94 -1.94 28.82
C ALA A 51 6.64 -1.21 27.52
N ASP A 52 6.88 0.11 27.46
CA ASP A 52 6.69 0.95 26.28
C ASP A 52 7.56 0.49 25.11
N ALA A 53 8.85 0.22 25.37
CA ALA A 53 9.79 -0.27 24.38
C ALA A 53 9.38 -1.65 23.84
N GLY A 54 9.03 -2.58 24.74
CA GLY A 54 8.56 -3.91 24.35
C GLY A 54 7.27 -3.86 23.55
N ALA A 55 6.30 -3.03 23.97
CA ALA A 55 5.01 -2.93 23.32
C ALA A 55 5.15 -2.37 21.90
N LEU A 56 5.93 -1.30 21.72
CA LEU A 56 6.23 -0.75 20.38
C LEU A 56 6.96 -1.76 19.50
N ALA A 57 7.99 -2.42 20.03
CA ALA A 57 8.78 -3.39 19.26
C ALA A 57 7.95 -4.59 18.80
N GLY A 58 7.14 -5.15 19.70
CA GLY A 58 6.24 -6.26 19.35
C GLY A 58 5.12 -5.82 18.40
N ALA A 59 4.53 -4.64 18.60
CA ALA A 59 3.46 -4.17 17.73
C ALA A 59 3.97 -3.91 16.30
N GLY A 60 5.24 -3.52 16.16
CA GLY A 60 5.89 -3.32 14.86
C GLY A 60 6.13 -4.63 14.11
N THR A 61 6.18 -5.75 14.81
CA THR A 61 6.46 -7.09 14.27
C THR A 61 5.24 -8.01 14.25
N MET A 62 4.08 -7.53 14.73
CA MET A 62 2.78 -8.24 14.70
C MET A 62 2.35 -8.67 13.29
N VAL A 63 2.90 -7.99 12.30
CA VAL A 63 2.82 -8.28 10.88
C VAL A 63 3.33 -9.68 10.51
N GLY A 64 4.44 -10.09 11.12
CA GLY A 64 5.07 -11.39 10.89
C GLY A 64 4.50 -12.51 11.76
N GLY A 65 3.35 -12.28 12.39
CA GLY A 65 2.69 -13.21 13.30
C GLY A 65 2.87 -12.87 14.79
N PHE A 66 2.01 -13.45 15.62
CA PHE A 66 1.98 -13.16 17.06
C PHE A 66 3.19 -13.72 17.82
N ASP A 67 3.73 -14.85 17.37
CA ASP A 67 4.93 -15.44 17.97
C ASP A 67 6.15 -14.54 17.76
N ALA A 68 6.35 -14.06 16.53
CA ALA A 68 7.41 -13.11 16.19
C ALA A 68 7.27 -11.80 16.98
N ALA A 69 6.04 -11.30 17.13
CA ALA A 69 5.77 -10.11 17.95
C ALA A 69 6.09 -10.31 19.43
N ALA A 70 5.72 -11.45 20.00
CA ALA A 70 6.01 -11.77 21.40
C ALA A 70 7.52 -11.95 21.64
N GLU A 71 8.24 -12.57 20.71
CA GLU A 71 9.70 -12.70 20.75
C GLU A 71 10.40 -11.34 20.70
N GLU A 72 10.03 -10.48 19.74
CA GLU A 72 10.66 -9.16 19.61
C GLU A 72 10.34 -8.27 20.82
N ALA A 73 9.11 -8.32 21.34
CA ALA A 73 8.75 -7.65 22.58
C ALA A 73 9.63 -8.07 23.76
N ARG A 74 9.82 -9.38 23.98
CA ARG A 74 10.67 -9.90 25.06
C ARG A 74 12.12 -9.48 24.90
N LYS A 75 12.65 -9.49 23.68
CA LYS A 75 14.01 -9.03 23.37
C LYS A 75 14.20 -7.58 23.79
N TYR A 76 13.26 -6.69 23.47
CA TYR A 76 13.35 -5.27 23.87
C TYR A 76 13.14 -5.06 25.37
N VAL A 77 12.27 -5.85 26.03
CA VAL A 77 12.15 -5.84 27.49
C VAL A 77 13.46 -6.27 28.15
N ALA A 78 14.12 -7.31 27.65
CA ALA A 78 15.38 -7.83 28.19
C ALA A 78 16.58 -6.88 28.05
N LEU A 79 16.52 -5.90 27.14
CA LEU A 79 17.51 -4.82 27.04
C LEU A 79 17.41 -3.82 28.21
N HIS A 80 16.28 -3.81 28.92
CA HIS A 80 16.05 -2.94 30.05
C HIS A 80 16.36 -3.64 31.38
N LYS A 81 16.58 -2.80 32.39
CA LYS A 81 16.83 -3.25 33.77
C LYS A 81 15.93 -2.47 34.70
N THR A 82 15.58 -3.11 35.81
CA THR A 82 14.90 -2.47 36.94
C THR A 82 15.84 -2.59 38.14
N ASN A 83 16.30 -1.47 38.69
CA ASN A 83 17.32 -1.39 39.74
C ASN A 83 18.56 -2.25 39.46
N GLY A 84 19.07 -2.17 38.23
CA GLY A 84 20.29 -2.89 37.82
C GLY A 84 20.11 -4.39 37.58
N THR A 85 18.93 -4.96 37.87
CA THR A 85 18.56 -6.35 37.54
C THR A 85 17.82 -6.41 36.21
N ALA A 86 18.16 -7.38 35.36
CA ALA A 86 17.42 -7.63 34.12
C ALA A 86 15.97 -8.04 34.45
N ILE A 87 15.03 -7.70 33.58
CA ILE A 87 13.64 -8.09 33.70
C ILE A 87 13.48 -9.50 33.14
N ASP A 88 12.95 -10.41 33.96
CA ASP A 88 12.76 -11.81 33.61
C ASP A 88 11.44 -12.04 32.85
N GLU A 89 11.32 -13.15 32.12
CA GLU A 89 10.09 -13.54 31.43
C GLU A 89 8.93 -13.78 32.42
N SER A 90 9.22 -14.29 33.61
CA SER A 90 8.23 -14.44 34.70
C SER A 90 7.61 -13.13 35.16
N GLN A 91 8.27 -12.00 34.90
CA GLN A 91 7.78 -10.66 35.19
C GLN A 91 7.00 -10.04 34.04
N THR A 92 6.94 -10.71 32.88
CA THR A 92 6.44 -10.17 31.62
C THR A 92 5.16 -10.89 31.21
N GLN A 93 4.06 -10.15 31.13
CA GLN A 93 2.81 -10.64 30.56
C GLN A 93 2.53 -9.92 29.24
N ILE A 94 2.34 -10.71 28.17
CA ILE A 94 1.97 -10.21 26.84
C ILE A 94 0.54 -10.66 26.53
N ARG A 95 -0.30 -9.74 26.07
CA ARG A 95 -1.66 -10.03 25.59
C ARG A 95 -1.88 -9.36 24.25
N PHE A 96 -2.44 -10.09 23.29
CA PHE A 96 -2.92 -9.55 22.02
C PHE A 96 -4.41 -9.24 22.12
N GLY A 97 -4.86 -8.20 21.44
CA GLY A 97 -6.26 -7.79 21.51
C GLY A 97 -6.58 -6.62 20.62
N ASN A 98 -7.78 -6.08 20.84
CA ASN A 98 -8.28 -4.93 20.12
C ASN A 98 -8.23 -3.67 20.98
N TRP A 99 -7.57 -2.63 20.47
CA TRP A 99 -7.66 -1.28 20.96
C TRP A 99 -8.78 -0.53 20.24
N ASP A 100 -9.80 -0.14 21.01
CA ASP A 100 -10.85 0.76 20.55
C ASP A 100 -10.45 2.22 20.81
N THR A 101 -10.22 2.95 19.71
CA THR A 101 -9.84 4.37 19.76
C THR A 101 -10.92 5.31 20.30
N GLN A 102 -12.19 4.92 20.26
CA GLN A 102 -13.30 5.74 20.77
C GLN A 102 -13.48 5.54 22.27
N SER A 103 -13.58 4.30 22.73
CA SER A 103 -13.74 3.99 24.15
C SER A 103 -12.43 4.00 24.94
N ARG A 104 -11.28 4.05 24.25
CA ARG A 104 -9.92 3.96 24.83
C ARG A 104 -9.78 2.72 25.70
N ARG A 105 -10.19 1.59 25.16
CA ARG A 105 -10.21 0.32 25.87
C ARG A 105 -9.49 -0.75 25.07
N PHE A 106 -8.72 -1.55 25.80
CA PHE A 106 -8.12 -2.77 25.30
C PHE A 106 -8.98 -3.97 25.70
N ASP A 107 -9.44 -4.71 24.70
CA ASP A 107 -10.12 -6.00 24.89
C ASP A 107 -9.23 -7.11 24.35
N ALA A 108 -8.76 -7.99 25.24
CA ALA A 108 -7.85 -9.06 24.84
C ALA A 108 -8.57 -10.16 24.05
N GLY A 109 -7.84 -10.75 23.11
CA GLY A 109 -8.34 -11.74 22.16
C GLY A 109 -9.03 -11.10 20.95
N GLY A 110 -9.79 -11.93 20.22
CA GLY A 110 -10.42 -11.57 18.95
C GLY A 110 -9.66 -12.13 17.75
N ASP A 111 -10.33 -12.20 16.60
CA ASP A 111 -9.82 -12.88 15.40
C ASP A 111 -8.78 -12.04 14.64
N GLU A 112 -8.79 -10.71 14.79
CA GLU A 112 -7.86 -9.77 14.15
C GLU A 112 -7.36 -8.71 15.16
N PRO A 113 -6.54 -9.08 16.16
CA PRO A 113 -6.03 -8.13 17.14
C PRO A 113 -5.22 -7.01 16.46
N ASN A 114 -5.55 -5.77 16.80
CA ASN A 114 -4.89 -4.56 16.29
C ASN A 114 -3.99 -3.89 17.36
N ALA A 115 -3.73 -4.58 18.46
CA ALA A 115 -2.91 -4.07 19.56
C ALA A 115 -2.31 -5.19 20.40
N MET A 116 -1.24 -4.84 21.11
CA MET A 116 -0.70 -5.67 22.19
C MET A 116 -0.54 -4.86 23.46
N GLU A 117 -0.78 -5.53 24.58
CA GLU A 117 -0.55 -5.05 25.93
C GLU A 117 0.64 -5.80 26.53
N ILE A 118 1.61 -5.05 27.04
CA ILE A 118 2.68 -5.57 27.90
C ILE A 118 2.42 -5.08 29.31
N THR A 119 2.37 -6.02 30.26
CA THR A 119 2.35 -5.73 31.69
C THR A 119 3.61 -6.29 32.33
N LEU A 120 4.39 -5.42 32.98
CA LEU A 120 5.60 -5.80 33.71
C LEU A 120 5.37 -5.66 35.21
N ARG A 121 5.74 -6.69 35.97
CA ARG A 121 5.55 -6.73 37.43
C ARG A 121 6.87 -6.93 38.16
N SER A 122 7.11 -6.11 39.17
CA SER A 122 8.20 -6.28 40.12
C SER A 122 7.62 -6.41 41.51
N SER A 123 7.71 -7.59 42.11
CA SER A 123 7.13 -7.88 43.42
C SER A 123 8.18 -7.95 44.53
N SER A 124 7.73 -7.71 45.77
CA SER A 124 8.51 -7.90 47.00
C SER A 124 9.84 -7.15 47.03
N ARG A 125 9.89 -5.93 46.48
CA ARG A 125 11.10 -5.09 46.52
C ARG A 125 11.25 -4.48 47.91
N PRO A 126 12.41 -4.61 48.57
CA PRO A 126 12.57 -4.10 49.92
C PRO A 126 12.55 -2.58 49.95
N PHE A 127 11.90 -2.00 50.95
CA PHE A 127 12.10 -0.59 51.29
C PHE A 127 13.47 -0.39 51.94
N PHE A 128 14.01 0.82 51.86
CA PHE A 128 15.24 1.19 52.58
C PHE A 128 14.93 1.46 54.06
N PHE A 129 13.95 2.34 54.35
CA PHE A 129 13.70 2.83 55.71
C PHE A 129 12.33 2.47 56.26
N ALA A 130 11.30 2.35 55.42
CA ALA A 130 9.93 1.99 55.83
C ALA A 130 9.84 0.61 56.53
N ARG A 131 10.86 -0.24 56.40
CA ARG A 131 11.00 -1.50 57.14
C ARG A 131 11.00 -1.32 58.65
N VAL A 132 11.53 -0.20 59.14
CA VAL A 132 11.49 0.16 60.58
C VAL A 132 10.06 0.38 61.07
N LEU A 133 9.14 0.71 60.16
CA LEU A 133 7.70 0.88 60.43
C LEU A 133 6.89 -0.39 60.14
N GLY A 134 7.56 -1.53 59.92
CA GLY A 134 6.90 -2.81 59.62
C GLY A 134 6.46 -3.00 58.15
N GLN A 135 6.89 -2.13 57.24
CA GLN A 135 6.66 -2.28 55.80
C GLN A 135 7.90 -2.88 55.14
N ASP A 136 7.88 -4.19 54.89
CA ASP A 136 9.07 -4.91 54.40
C ASP A 136 9.39 -4.67 52.93
N GLY A 137 8.39 -4.35 52.11
CA GLY A 137 8.60 -4.09 50.70
C GLY A 137 7.36 -3.58 49.98
N PHE A 138 7.51 -3.42 48.66
CA PHE A 138 6.47 -2.94 47.76
C PHE A 138 6.46 -3.74 46.46
N ASP A 139 5.31 -3.67 45.81
CA ASP A 139 5.10 -4.16 44.47
C ASP A 139 4.95 -2.97 43.51
N CYS A 140 5.40 -3.16 42.27
CA CYS A 140 5.23 -2.21 41.19
C CYS A 140 4.75 -2.92 39.94
N GLU A 141 3.82 -2.27 39.24
CA GLU A 141 3.35 -2.67 37.93
C GLU A 141 3.47 -1.49 36.98
N ALA A 142 3.90 -1.79 35.75
CA ALA A 142 3.79 -0.89 34.62
C ALA A 142 3.09 -1.60 33.47
N LYS A 143 2.34 -0.83 32.69
CA LYS A 143 1.53 -1.33 31.58
C LYS A 143 1.72 -0.41 30.39
N ALA A 144 1.90 -1.02 29.22
CA ALA A 144 1.96 -0.32 27.95
C ALA A 144 1.10 -1.05 26.93
N ILE A 145 0.35 -0.29 26.13
CA ILE A 145 -0.41 -0.83 25.01
C ILE A 145 0.13 -0.16 23.76
N ALA A 146 0.48 -0.95 22.76
CA ALA A 146 0.85 -0.45 21.45
C ALA A 146 -0.14 -0.96 20.41
N SER A 147 -0.72 -0.05 19.64
CA SER A 147 -1.62 -0.40 18.54
C SER A 147 -0.85 -0.53 17.22
N PHE A 148 -1.27 -1.50 16.43
CA PHE A 148 -0.90 -1.72 15.04
C PHE A 148 -2.19 -1.74 14.20
N SER A 149 -2.36 -0.78 13.30
CA SER A 149 -3.51 -0.78 12.41
C SER A 149 -3.21 -1.59 11.13
N PRO A 150 -3.92 -2.69 10.85
CA PRO A 150 -3.88 -3.31 9.53
C PRO A 150 -4.43 -2.33 8.49
N ARG A 151 -4.26 -2.62 7.20
CA ARG A 151 -4.78 -1.77 6.13
C ARG A 151 -5.89 -2.43 5.33
N ASP A 152 -6.77 -1.59 4.85
CA ASP A 152 -7.61 -1.90 3.72
C ASP A 152 -7.06 -1.16 2.51
N ILE A 153 -6.84 -1.88 1.42
CA ILE A 153 -6.21 -1.40 0.19
C ILE A 153 -7.19 -1.59 -0.96
N MET A 154 -7.39 -0.56 -1.78
CA MET A 154 -8.16 -0.65 -3.02
C MET A 154 -7.26 -0.39 -4.21
N LEU A 155 -7.13 -1.39 -5.09
CA LEU A 155 -6.59 -1.21 -6.42
C LEU A 155 -7.64 -0.59 -7.31
N VAL A 156 -7.26 0.45 -8.05
CA VAL A 156 -8.08 1.08 -9.08
C VAL A 156 -7.29 1.03 -10.37
N LEU A 157 -7.66 0.09 -11.25
CA LEU A 157 -6.84 -0.26 -12.40
C LEU A 157 -7.50 0.17 -13.71
N ASP A 158 -6.64 0.63 -14.63
CA ASP A 158 -6.98 0.93 -15.99
C ASP A 158 -6.89 -0.29 -16.91
N PHE A 159 -8.00 -0.60 -17.55
CA PHE A 159 -8.06 -1.56 -18.67
C PHE A 159 -8.81 -0.95 -19.85
N SER A 160 -8.71 0.37 -20.03
CA SER A 160 -9.20 1.08 -21.20
C SER A 160 -8.39 0.73 -22.45
N GLY A 161 -8.85 1.18 -23.63
CA GLY A 161 -8.24 0.80 -24.91
C GLY A 161 -6.81 1.34 -25.08
N SER A 162 -6.50 2.46 -24.43
CA SER A 162 -5.17 3.07 -24.48
C SER A 162 -4.08 2.25 -23.78
N MET A 163 -4.47 1.29 -22.94
CA MET A 163 -3.56 0.38 -22.24
C MET A 163 -2.90 -0.68 -23.15
N CYS A 164 -3.05 -0.59 -24.48
CA CYS A 164 -2.28 -1.34 -25.47
C CYS A 164 -1.53 -0.43 -26.48
N TYR A 165 -1.53 0.90 -26.31
CA TYR A 165 -1.00 1.82 -27.32
C TYR A 165 0.52 1.72 -27.50
N ASP A 166 1.28 1.35 -26.48
CA ASP A 166 2.74 1.19 -26.59
C ASP A 166 3.10 0.01 -27.51
N SER A 167 2.20 -0.96 -27.65
CA SER A 167 2.32 -2.11 -28.57
C SER A 167 1.88 -1.82 -30.00
N GLN A 168 1.30 -0.66 -30.28
CA GLN A 168 0.78 -0.32 -31.60
C GLN A 168 1.80 0.42 -32.46
N LEU A 169 1.70 0.27 -33.78
CA LEU A 169 2.55 0.92 -34.78
C LEU A 169 2.54 2.46 -34.70
N ARG A 170 1.48 3.03 -34.10
CA ARG A 170 1.40 4.46 -33.79
C ARG A 170 2.52 4.96 -32.86
N SER A 171 3.12 4.06 -32.07
CA SER A 171 4.10 4.40 -31.03
C SER A 171 5.54 4.26 -31.52
N ILE A 172 5.76 3.95 -32.80
CA ILE A 172 7.11 3.83 -33.39
C ILE A 172 7.92 5.11 -33.23
N ASP A 173 7.30 6.27 -33.38
CA ASP A 173 8.00 7.57 -33.26
C ASP A 173 8.48 7.83 -31.83
N THR A 174 7.82 7.24 -30.83
CA THR A 174 8.11 7.46 -29.40
C THR A 174 9.00 6.37 -28.82
N LEU A 175 8.74 5.09 -29.13
CA LEU A 175 9.40 3.93 -28.54
C LEU A 175 10.45 3.29 -29.46
N GLY A 176 10.50 3.71 -30.72
CA GLY A 176 11.37 3.14 -31.73
C GLY A 176 10.77 1.90 -32.40
N ARG A 177 11.04 1.76 -33.70
CA ARG A 177 10.49 0.70 -34.55
C ARG A 177 10.79 -0.70 -34.03
N ALA A 178 12.04 -0.96 -33.66
CA ALA A 178 12.48 -2.29 -33.26
C ALA A 178 11.73 -2.78 -32.01
N ALA A 179 11.50 -1.91 -31.03
CA ALA A 179 10.80 -2.26 -29.80
C ALA A 179 9.32 -2.60 -30.07
N VAL A 180 8.62 -1.75 -30.83
CA VAL A 180 7.21 -1.96 -31.18
C VAL A 180 7.02 -3.23 -32.01
N GLU A 181 7.84 -3.44 -33.04
CA GLU A 181 7.73 -4.62 -33.90
C GLU A 181 8.10 -5.92 -33.16
N ALA A 182 9.05 -5.87 -32.23
CA ALA A 182 9.38 -7.01 -31.37
C ALA A 182 8.24 -7.36 -30.41
N ASN A 183 7.58 -6.36 -29.82
CA ASN A 183 6.42 -6.61 -28.95
C ASN A 183 5.21 -7.12 -29.74
N LEU A 184 4.95 -6.62 -30.95
CA LEU A 184 3.94 -7.20 -31.85
C LEU A 184 4.24 -8.67 -32.20
N LEU A 185 5.53 -9.02 -32.40
CA LEU A 185 5.94 -10.41 -32.65
C LEU A 185 5.70 -11.29 -31.43
N GLN A 186 5.98 -10.78 -30.24
CA GLN A 186 5.70 -11.47 -28.99
C GLN A 186 4.20 -11.75 -28.85
N ILE A 187 3.35 -10.74 -29.04
CA ILE A 187 1.89 -10.89 -29.01
C ILE A 187 1.41 -11.93 -30.04
N TYR A 188 1.92 -11.88 -31.27
CA TYR A 188 1.64 -12.91 -32.29
C TYR A 188 2.00 -14.32 -31.83
N THR A 189 3.15 -14.46 -31.16
CA THR A 189 3.63 -15.75 -30.65
C THR A 189 2.75 -16.27 -29.52
N GLU A 190 2.35 -15.39 -28.59
CA GLU A 190 1.46 -15.70 -27.45
C GLU A 190 0.04 -16.03 -27.88
N LEU A 191 -0.42 -15.48 -29.01
CA LEU A 191 -1.66 -15.90 -29.69
C LEU A 191 -1.56 -17.28 -30.37
N GLY A 192 -0.41 -17.96 -30.26
CA GLY A 192 -0.19 -19.29 -30.83
C GLY A 192 0.33 -19.27 -32.27
N SER A 193 0.85 -18.15 -32.75
CA SER A 193 1.35 -17.97 -34.13
C SER A 193 0.35 -18.44 -35.19
N PRO A 194 -0.89 -17.90 -35.20
CA PRO A 194 -1.93 -18.39 -36.08
C PRO A 194 -1.55 -18.21 -37.56
N ALA A 195 -2.09 -19.11 -38.39
CA ALA A 195 -1.84 -19.13 -39.82
C ALA A 195 -3.14 -19.03 -40.63
N PHE A 196 -3.29 -17.95 -41.41
CA PHE A 196 -4.46 -17.68 -42.25
C PHE A 196 -4.04 -17.34 -43.68
N GLY A 197 -4.61 -18.05 -44.64
CA GLY A 197 -4.32 -17.85 -46.06
C GLY A 197 -2.83 -17.97 -46.36
N SER A 198 -2.31 -17.04 -47.15
CA SER A 198 -0.89 -16.93 -47.51
C SER A 198 -0.18 -15.78 -46.79
N MET A 199 -0.73 -15.26 -45.69
CA MET A 199 -0.11 -14.19 -44.91
C MET A 199 1.24 -14.63 -44.32
N LYS A 200 2.18 -13.69 -44.26
CA LYS A 200 3.50 -13.85 -43.64
C LYS A 200 3.65 -12.89 -42.48
N TRP A 201 4.62 -13.15 -41.60
CA TRP A 201 4.96 -12.22 -40.52
C TRP A 201 5.30 -10.83 -41.09
N ALA A 202 6.33 -10.78 -41.95
CA ALA A 202 6.76 -9.56 -42.62
C ALA A 202 5.67 -9.06 -43.59
N PRO A 203 5.14 -7.83 -43.41
CA PRO A 203 4.10 -7.28 -44.27
C PRO A 203 4.54 -7.15 -45.73
N GLN A 204 3.70 -7.61 -46.65
CA GLN A 204 3.95 -7.58 -48.09
C GLN A 204 3.10 -6.50 -48.77
N TYR A 205 3.73 -5.68 -49.63
CA TYR A 205 3.05 -4.59 -50.33
C TYR A 205 2.13 -5.09 -51.44
N ASN A 206 0.93 -4.51 -51.54
CA ASN A 206 0.04 -4.69 -52.68
C ASN A 206 -0.56 -3.34 -53.09
N SER A 207 -0.34 -2.92 -54.33
CA SER A 207 -0.75 -1.59 -54.80
C SER A 207 -2.27 -1.45 -55.00
N SER A 208 -3.02 -2.55 -55.07
CA SER A 208 -4.46 -2.54 -55.29
C SER A 208 -5.19 -1.72 -54.23
N SER A 209 -6.22 -0.97 -54.65
CA SER A 209 -7.17 -0.30 -53.75
C SER A 209 -8.49 -1.07 -53.64
N ASN A 210 -8.58 -2.27 -54.22
CA ASN A 210 -9.78 -3.09 -54.21
C ASN A 210 -9.64 -4.19 -53.14
N ILE A 211 -10.49 -4.13 -52.12
CA ILE A 211 -10.47 -5.05 -50.96
C ILE A 211 -10.56 -6.51 -51.42
N THR A 212 -11.48 -6.85 -52.33
CA THR A 212 -11.64 -8.22 -52.86
C THR A 212 -10.38 -8.73 -53.55
N THR A 213 -9.68 -7.87 -54.28
CA THR A 213 -8.43 -8.22 -54.97
C THR A 213 -7.34 -8.55 -53.95
N VAL A 214 -7.17 -7.71 -52.92
CA VAL A 214 -6.19 -7.95 -51.85
C VAL A 214 -6.55 -9.20 -51.05
N LYS A 215 -7.83 -9.39 -50.71
CA LYS A 215 -8.33 -10.56 -49.96
C LYS A 215 -8.07 -11.87 -50.70
N ASN A 216 -8.30 -11.90 -52.02
CA ASN A 216 -7.99 -13.06 -52.86
C ASN A 216 -6.48 -13.31 -52.93
N TRP A 217 -5.68 -12.26 -53.09
CA TRP A 217 -4.22 -12.37 -53.12
C TRP A 217 -3.62 -12.89 -51.81
N LEU A 218 -4.21 -12.53 -50.66
CA LEU A 218 -3.84 -13.07 -49.34
C LEU A 218 -4.38 -14.49 -49.08
N GLY A 219 -5.16 -15.07 -50.00
CA GLY A 219 -5.77 -16.38 -49.81
C GLY A 219 -6.87 -16.41 -48.74
N LEU A 220 -7.47 -15.26 -48.41
CA LEU A 220 -8.43 -15.11 -47.29
C LEU A 220 -9.90 -15.20 -47.72
N LYS A 221 -10.19 -15.44 -49.01
CA LYS A 221 -11.55 -15.43 -49.56
C LYS A 221 -12.51 -16.38 -48.81
N ASN A 222 -12.04 -17.59 -48.53
CA ASN A 222 -12.81 -18.66 -47.90
C ASN A 222 -12.29 -19.01 -46.49
N VAL A 223 -11.44 -18.15 -45.92
CA VAL A 223 -10.89 -18.35 -44.57
C VAL A 223 -11.81 -17.63 -43.60
N PRO A 224 -12.46 -18.33 -42.65
CA PRO A 224 -13.25 -17.67 -41.61
C PRO A 224 -12.39 -16.69 -40.81
N TYR A 225 -12.99 -15.58 -40.38
CA TYR A 225 -12.33 -14.68 -39.45
C TYR A 225 -12.28 -15.36 -38.06
N PRO A 226 -11.16 -15.33 -37.33
CA PRO A 226 -10.95 -16.19 -36.17
C PRO A 226 -11.64 -15.72 -34.87
N TYR A 227 -12.16 -14.48 -34.83
CA TYR A 227 -12.75 -13.90 -33.62
C TYR A 227 -14.22 -13.49 -33.81
N PRO A 228 -14.98 -13.29 -32.71
CA PRO A 228 -16.41 -12.96 -32.76
C PRO A 228 -16.76 -11.67 -33.49
N SER A 229 -15.87 -10.67 -33.49
CA SER A 229 -16.05 -9.38 -34.17
C SER A 229 -14.88 -9.08 -35.10
N GLY A 230 -15.14 -8.29 -36.13
CA GLY A 230 -14.17 -7.94 -37.18
C GLY A 230 -14.33 -8.77 -38.45
N SER A 231 -13.52 -8.46 -39.45
CA SER A 231 -13.48 -9.21 -40.70
C SER A 231 -12.17 -8.99 -41.45
N TRP A 232 -11.84 -9.89 -42.38
CA TRP A 232 -10.71 -9.68 -43.29
C TRP A 232 -10.85 -8.39 -44.12
N ASP A 233 -12.08 -8.01 -44.46
CA ASP A 233 -12.37 -6.81 -45.23
C ASP A 233 -12.09 -5.55 -44.39
N ASN A 234 -12.46 -5.57 -43.10
CA ASN A 234 -12.15 -4.52 -42.14
C ASN A 234 -10.64 -4.37 -41.95
N TYR A 235 -9.93 -5.49 -41.73
CA TYR A 235 -8.46 -5.49 -41.63
C TYR A 235 -7.81 -4.88 -42.89
N ILE A 236 -8.22 -5.34 -44.07
CA ILE A 236 -7.66 -4.85 -45.34
C ILE A 236 -7.94 -3.35 -45.51
N SER A 237 -9.16 -2.91 -45.22
CA SER A 237 -9.57 -1.50 -45.28
C SER A 237 -8.76 -0.64 -44.32
N TYR A 238 -8.57 -1.11 -43.08
CA TYR A 238 -7.76 -0.43 -42.07
C TYR A 238 -6.32 -0.18 -42.56
N ILE A 239 -5.65 -1.21 -43.09
CA ILE A 239 -4.29 -1.08 -43.62
C ILE A 239 -4.19 -0.19 -44.87
N MET A 240 -5.28 -0.03 -45.63
CA MET A 240 -5.33 0.90 -46.78
C MET A 240 -5.45 2.36 -46.36
N ASN A 241 -6.17 2.63 -45.28
CA ASN A 241 -6.77 3.93 -45.04
C ASN A 241 -6.31 4.60 -43.74
N ASP A 242 -5.87 3.84 -42.75
CA ASP A 242 -5.51 4.39 -41.46
C ASP A 242 -4.26 5.29 -41.50
N SER A 243 -4.33 6.38 -40.74
CA SER A 243 -3.29 7.41 -40.70
C SER A 243 -2.06 6.98 -39.91
N ALA A 244 -2.22 6.21 -38.82
CA ALA A 244 -1.10 5.70 -38.04
C ALA A 244 -0.33 4.63 -38.83
N ILE A 245 -1.05 3.77 -39.56
CA ILE A 245 -0.44 2.82 -40.51
C ILE A 245 0.36 3.54 -41.60
N TYR A 246 -0.19 4.63 -42.14
CA TYR A 246 0.53 5.45 -43.13
C TYR A 246 1.81 6.05 -42.56
N ARG A 247 1.73 6.70 -41.40
CA ARG A 247 2.88 7.29 -40.71
C ARG A 247 3.95 6.24 -40.37
N ALA A 248 3.53 5.07 -39.93
CA ALA A 248 4.41 3.94 -39.64
C ALA A 248 5.05 3.30 -40.89
N GLY A 249 4.71 3.76 -42.11
CA GLY A 249 5.26 3.24 -43.35
C GLY A 249 4.71 1.87 -43.77
N TYR A 250 3.54 1.49 -43.25
CA TYR A 250 2.88 0.19 -43.46
C TYR A 250 1.64 0.24 -44.35
N ARG A 251 1.32 1.41 -44.93
CA ARG A 251 0.16 1.55 -45.82
C ARG A 251 0.21 0.55 -46.97
N LYS A 252 -0.88 -0.20 -47.13
CA LYS A 252 -1.01 -1.27 -48.13
C LYS A 252 0.06 -2.38 -48.03
N LYS A 253 0.67 -2.56 -46.85
CA LYS A 253 1.56 -3.69 -46.56
C LYS A 253 0.83 -4.64 -45.61
N TYR A 254 0.54 -5.85 -46.06
CA TYR A 254 -0.31 -6.81 -45.36
C TYR A 254 0.51 -7.99 -44.84
N GLY A 255 0.35 -8.32 -43.56
CA GLY A 255 0.97 -9.48 -42.90
C GLY A 255 0.53 -9.60 -41.44
N TYR A 256 1.07 -10.57 -40.70
CA TYR A 256 0.70 -10.76 -39.29
C TYR A 256 1.10 -9.59 -38.41
N LEU A 257 2.22 -8.91 -38.69
CA LEU A 257 2.61 -7.70 -37.94
C LEU A 257 1.52 -6.63 -37.99
N THR A 258 0.99 -6.33 -39.18
CA THR A 258 -0.09 -5.34 -39.36
C THR A 258 -1.45 -5.86 -38.92
N TRP A 259 -1.67 -7.17 -38.97
CA TRP A 259 -2.90 -7.80 -38.47
C TRP A 259 -2.98 -7.79 -36.94
N VAL A 260 -1.91 -8.10 -36.23
CA VAL A 260 -1.86 -7.97 -34.77
C VAL A 260 -2.07 -6.52 -34.37
N ASN A 261 -1.41 -5.57 -35.02
CA ASN A 261 -1.69 -4.15 -34.79
C ASN A 261 -3.18 -3.80 -35.02
N TYR A 262 -3.83 -4.35 -36.05
CA TYR A 262 -5.26 -4.16 -36.27
C TYR A 262 -6.11 -4.71 -35.11
N LEU A 263 -5.78 -5.87 -34.55
CA LEU A 263 -6.48 -6.38 -33.36
C LEU A 263 -6.40 -5.39 -32.20
N LEU A 264 -5.19 -4.88 -31.92
CA LEU A 264 -4.97 -3.94 -30.82
C LEU A 264 -5.66 -2.59 -31.05
N ALA A 265 -5.65 -2.09 -32.28
CA ALA A 265 -6.15 -0.75 -32.60
C ALA A 265 -7.68 -0.72 -32.79
N GLU A 266 -8.25 -1.75 -33.41
CA GLU A 266 -9.64 -1.75 -33.89
C GLU A 266 -10.52 -2.81 -33.22
N GLN A 267 -9.95 -3.84 -32.60
CA GLN A 267 -10.69 -4.92 -31.93
C GLN A 267 -10.14 -5.26 -30.53
N PRO A 268 -9.81 -4.27 -29.67
CA PRO A 268 -9.15 -4.53 -28.39
C PRO A 268 -10.09 -5.18 -27.36
N GLN A 269 -11.41 -5.04 -27.49
CA GLN A 269 -12.31 -5.43 -26.41
C GLN A 269 -12.41 -6.94 -26.24
N PHE A 270 -12.69 -7.42 -25.03
CA PHE A 270 -12.82 -8.86 -24.78
C PHE A 270 -13.94 -9.49 -25.61
N ALA A 271 -15.05 -8.79 -25.79
CA ALA A 271 -16.16 -9.24 -26.63
C ALA A 271 -15.79 -9.35 -28.13
N GLU A 272 -14.74 -8.63 -28.55
CA GLU A 272 -14.27 -8.60 -29.93
C GLU A 272 -13.17 -9.64 -30.17
N THR A 273 -12.16 -9.66 -29.30
CA THR A 273 -10.99 -10.54 -29.36
C THR A 273 -10.71 -11.16 -27.97
N PRO A 274 -11.39 -12.26 -27.58
CA PRO A 274 -11.33 -12.86 -26.23
C PRO A 274 -10.05 -13.67 -25.96
N SER A 275 -8.91 -13.22 -26.50
CA SER A 275 -7.61 -13.88 -26.36
C SER A 275 -6.46 -12.93 -26.02
N LEU A 276 -6.66 -11.61 -26.15
CA LEU A 276 -5.60 -10.62 -25.90
C LEU A 276 -5.17 -10.58 -24.43
N TRP A 277 -6.04 -11.00 -23.49
CA TRP A 277 -5.68 -11.08 -22.07
C TRP A 277 -4.47 -11.97 -21.78
N MET A 278 -4.17 -12.94 -22.65
CA MET A 278 -3.00 -13.84 -22.55
C MET A 278 -1.71 -13.22 -23.10
N THR A 279 -1.80 -12.05 -23.71
CA THR A 279 -0.70 -11.45 -24.47
C THR A 279 -0.04 -10.31 -23.69
N SER A 280 1.19 -10.00 -24.09
CA SER A 280 2.06 -9.01 -23.46
C SER A 280 1.86 -7.61 -24.05
N GLU A 281 0.61 -7.18 -24.16
CA GLU A 281 0.22 -5.83 -24.55
C GLU A 281 0.75 -4.80 -23.53
N GLN A 282 1.23 -3.67 -24.02
CA GLN A 282 1.79 -2.61 -23.20
C GLN A 282 0.97 -1.32 -23.31
N PRO A 283 0.75 -0.59 -22.20
CA PRO A 283 1.28 -0.85 -20.85
C PRO A 283 0.45 -1.77 -19.93
N VAL A 284 -0.62 -2.43 -20.40
CA VAL A 284 -1.47 -3.28 -19.53
C VAL A 284 -0.69 -4.41 -18.85
N THR A 285 0.33 -4.97 -19.49
CA THR A 285 1.21 -5.96 -18.85
C THR A 285 2.02 -5.36 -17.71
N ALA A 286 2.52 -4.13 -17.84
CA ALA A 286 3.18 -3.45 -16.72
C ALA A 286 2.24 -3.24 -15.51
N VAL A 287 0.95 -2.98 -15.73
CA VAL A 287 -0.07 -2.96 -14.65
C VAL A 287 -0.17 -4.33 -13.98
N LYS A 288 -0.30 -5.39 -14.78
CA LYS A 288 -0.41 -6.77 -14.27
C LYS A 288 0.83 -7.16 -13.47
N ASP A 289 2.02 -6.79 -13.94
CA ASP A 289 3.28 -7.05 -13.26
C ASP A 289 3.39 -6.27 -11.94
N ALA A 290 2.96 -5.00 -11.93
CA ALA A 290 2.92 -4.18 -10.71
C ALA A 290 1.97 -4.75 -9.65
N VAL A 291 0.83 -5.30 -10.07
CA VAL A 291 -0.13 -5.96 -9.18
C VAL A 291 0.45 -7.25 -8.60
N ASP A 292 1.13 -8.06 -9.41
CA ASP A 292 1.78 -9.28 -8.93
C ASP A 292 2.88 -8.97 -7.90
N LEU A 293 3.68 -7.92 -8.13
CA LEU A 293 4.67 -7.45 -7.16
C LEU A 293 4.04 -6.98 -5.85
N LEU A 294 2.92 -6.24 -5.91
CA LEU A 294 2.20 -5.83 -4.72
C LEU A 294 1.64 -7.04 -3.97
N VAL A 295 1.00 -7.98 -4.67
CA VAL A 295 0.41 -9.17 -4.06
C VAL A 295 1.47 -10.02 -3.38
N ALA A 296 2.61 -10.25 -4.03
CA ALA A 296 3.73 -10.97 -3.42
C ALA A 296 4.22 -10.26 -2.14
N TYR A 297 4.39 -8.93 -2.18
CA TYR A 297 4.77 -8.16 -1.00
C TYR A 297 3.75 -8.27 0.14
N LEU A 298 2.45 -8.18 -0.17
CA LEU A 298 1.39 -8.29 0.83
C LEU A 298 1.31 -9.69 1.45
N GLN A 299 1.50 -10.74 0.65
CA GLN A 299 1.52 -12.13 1.14
C GLN A 299 2.67 -12.38 2.11
N GLU A 300 3.85 -11.84 1.80
CA GLU A 300 5.04 -12.04 2.62
C GLU A 300 5.05 -11.16 3.88
N ASN A 301 4.45 -9.97 3.82
CA ASN A 301 4.68 -8.91 4.82
C ASN A 301 3.40 -8.27 5.35
N CYS A 302 2.20 -8.71 5.00
CA CYS A 302 0.97 -7.99 5.32
C CYS A 302 -0.27 -8.91 5.41
N GLU A 303 -0.18 -10.10 6.02
CA GLU A 303 -1.27 -11.09 6.04
C GLU A 303 -2.61 -10.58 6.59
N ASN A 304 -2.58 -9.55 7.46
CA ASN A 304 -3.79 -8.93 8.04
C ASN A 304 -4.36 -7.75 7.21
N ASP A 305 -3.69 -7.35 6.13
CA ASP A 305 -4.22 -6.33 5.22
C ASP A 305 -5.34 -6.94 4.34
N ARG A 306 -6.25 -6.13 3.82
CA ARG A 306 -7.23 -6.57 2.80
C ARG A 306 -6.97 -5.85 1.50
N LEU A 307 -7.18 -6.54 0.38
CA LEU A 307 -7.05 -6.00 -0.96
C LEU A 307 -8.37 -6.12 -1.71
N GLY A 308 -8.88 -5.01 -2.24
CA GLY A 308 -9.99 -4.99 -3.18
C GLY A 308 -9.56 -4.47 -4.55
N LEU A 309 -10.42 -4.66 -5.54
CA LEU A 309 -10.15 -4.31 -6.94
C LEU A 309 -11.36 -3.61 -7.57
N SER A 310 -11.14 -2.40 -8.06
CA SER A 310 -12.06 -1.68 -8.93
C SER A 310 -11.42 -1.40 -10.29
N LEU A 311 -12.24 -1.46 -11.34
CA LEU A 311 -11.84 -1.11 -12.71
C LEU A 311 -12.63 0.10 -13.19
N TYR A 312 -11.99 0.95 -13.99
CA TYR A 312 -12.54 2.24 -14.41
C TYR A 312 -13.86 2.14 -15.17
N THR A 313 -14.03 1.11 -15.98
CA THR A 313 -15.22 0.99 -16.82
C THR A 313 -15.68 -0.45 -16.90
N SER A 314 -16.98 -0.62 -16.85
CA SER A 314 -17.72 -1.78 -17.28
C SER A 314 -18.45 -1.45 -18.59
N SER A 315 -19.24 -2.39 -19.09
CA SER A 315 -19.93 -2.29 -20.39
C SER A 315 -20.90 -1.10 -20.49
N ASN A 316 -21.36 -0.52 -19.37
CA ASN A 316 -22.24 0.65 -19.35
C ASN A 316 -21.49 2.00 -19.20
N GLY A 317 -20.15 1.99 -19.15
CA GLY A 317 -19.33 3.20 -18.94
C GLY A 317 -19.16 3.64 -17.48
N THR A 318 -19.74 2.93 -16.50
CA THR A 318 -19.47 3.11 -15.07
C THR A 318 -18.40 2.14 -14.60
N ALA A 319 -17.70 2.46 -13.53
CA ALA A 319 -16.75 1.56 -12.90
C ALA A 319 -17.43 0.31 -12.33
N ILE A 320 -16.62 -0.72 -12.08
CA ILE A 320 -17.04 -1.97 -11.46
C ILE A 320 -16.14 -2.30 -10.28
N LEU A 321 -16.74 -2.87 -9.24
CA LEU A 321 -16.03 -3.52 -8.14
C LEU A 321 -15.83 -5.00 -8.53
N GLU A 322 -14.68 -5.33 -9.11
CA GLU A 322 -14.35 -6.70 -9.53
C GLU A 322 -14.10 -7.63 -8.35
N SER A 323 -13.56 -7.08 -7.27
CA SER A 323 -13.33 -7.80 -6.03
C SER A 323 -13.60 -6.88 -4.85
N PRO A 324 -14.55 -7.25 -3.97
CA PRO A 324 -14.60 -6.70 -2.62
C PRO A 324 -13.27 -6.92 -1.90
N MET A 325 -13.04 -6.15 -0.83
CA MET A 325 -11.83 -6.29 -0.01
C MET A 325 -11.75 -7.70 0.59
N THR A 326 -10.63 -8.38 0.33
CA THR A 326 -10.39 -9.77 0.74
C THR A 326 -8.96 -9.96 1.24
N HIS A 327 -8.74 -11.00 2.06
CA HIS A 327 -7.43 -11.51 2.44
C HIS A 327 -6.83 -12.42 1.34
N GLU A 328 -7.65 -12.87 0.38
CA GLU A 328 -7.23 -13.71 -0.74
C GLU A 328 -6.57 -12.88 -1.87
N PHE A 329 -5.35 -12.39 -1.62
CA PHE A 329 -4.63 -11.52 -2.56
C PHE A 329 -4.38 -12.22 -3.92
N SER A 330 -4.16 -13.54 -3.93
CA SER A 330 -3.98 -14.33 -5.15
C SER A 330 -5.19 -14.26 -6.09
N GLU A 331 -6.41 -14.19 -5.55
CA GLU A 331 -7.64 -14.06 -6.36
C GLU A 331 -7.68 -12.71 -7.09
N VAL A 332 -7.18 -11.65 -6.45
CA VAL A 332 -7.09 -10.31 -7.06
C VAL A 332 -6.07 -10.30 -8.22
N ALA A 333 -4.88 -10.90 -8.02
CA ALA A 333 -3.90 -11.07 -9.08
C ALA A 333 -4.44 -11.92 -10.25
N TYR A 334 -5.09 -13.05 -9.92
CA TYR A 334 -5.70 -13.95 -10.91
C TYR A 334 -6.74 -13.24 -11.79
N LYS A 335 -7.63 -12.44 -11.18
CA LYS A 335 -8.62 -11.63 -11.92
C LYS A 335 -7.92 -10.61 -12.82
N THR A 336 -6.93 -9.89 -12.29
CA THR A 336 -6.17 -8.85 -13.01
C THR A 336 -5.47 -9.41 -14.25
N ARG A 337 -4.80 -10.58 -14.14
CA ARG A 337 -4.13 -11.23 -15.27
C ARG A 337 -5.08 -11.67 -16.39
N ARG A 338 -6.35 -11.92 -16.07
CA ARG A 338 -7.43 -12.29 -17.02
C ARG A 338 -8.19 -11.09 -17.59
N ARG A 339 -7.66 -9.88 -17.44
CA ARG A 339 -8.16 -8.68 -18.12
C ARG A 339 -7.22 -8.29 -19.27
N GLN A 340 -7.73 -7.56 -20.25
CA GLN A 340 -6.98 -7.07 -21.42
C GLN A 340 -7.21 -5.59 -21.60
N ALA A 341 -6.39 -4.91 -22.41
CA ALA A 341 -6.70 -3.54 -22.78
C ALA A 341 -8.08 -3.48 -23.46
N GLY A 342 -8.90 -2.50 -23.11
CA GLY A 342 -10.29 -2.40 -23.57
C GLY A 342 -11.23 -3.50 -23.04
N HIS A 343 -10.91 -4.22 -21.96
CA HIS A 343 -11.64 -5.46 -21.57
C HIS A 343 -13.17 -5.32 -21.61
N TYR A 344 -13.71 -4.25 -21.01
CA TYR A 344 -15.15 -3.96 -21.02
C TYR A 344 -15.53 -2.80 -21.95
N ASN A 345 -14.64 -1.81 -22.07
CA ASN A 345 -14.83 -0.61 -22.88
C ASN A 345 -13.45 0.03 -23.12
N VAL A 346 -13.34 0.83 -24.18
CA VAL A 346 -12.13 1.55 -24.58
C VAL A 346 -11.92 2.89 -23.87
N TYR A 347 -12.93 3.44 -23.20
CA TYR A 347 -12.84 4.74 -22.52
C TYR A 347 -12.23 4.67 -21.11
N THR A 348 -11.73 5.80 -20.62
CA THR A 348 -10.96 5.92 -19.37
C THR A 348 -11.74 6.79 -18.37
N ASN A 349 -12.33 6.16 -17.34
CA ASN A 349 -13.15 6.81 -16.31
C ASN A 349 -12.51 6.74 -14.92
N ILE A 350 -11.40 7.48 -14.76
CA ILE A 350 -10.64 7.54 -13.50
C ILE A 350 -11.54 7.96 -12.32
N TYR A 351 -12.44 8.92 -12.55
CA TYR A 351 -13.38 9.42 -11.55
C TYR A 351 -14.21 8.30 -10.92
N ASP A 352 -14.92 7.52 -11.75
CA ASP A 352 -15.86 6.54 -11.23
C ASP A 352 -15.16 5.32 -10.62
N GLY A 353 -13.96 4.99 -11.11
CA GLY A 353 -13.08 3.98 -10.50
C GLY A 353 -12.68 4.38 -9.08
N MET A 354 -12.14 5.58 -8.89
CA MET A 354 -11.78 6.08 -7.56
C MET A 354 -13.00 6.20 -6.64
N LYS A 355 -14.14 6.64 -7.17
CA LYS A 355 -15.39 6.72 -6.43
C LYS A 355 -15.86 5.36 -5.94
N THR A 356 -15.82 4.33 -6.80
CA THR A 356 -16.17 2.96 -6.44
C THR A 356 -15.29 2.45 -5.30
N ALA A 357 -13.98 2.68 -5.39
CA ALA A 357 -13.04 2.33 -4.33
C ALA A 357 -13.30 3.10 -3.01
N ARG A 358 -13.57 4.41 -3.06
CA ARG A 358 -13.91 5.20 -1.86
C ARG A 358 -15.21 4.69 -1.21
N LEU A 359 -16.21 4.35 -2.01
CA LEU A 359 -17.48 3.82 -1.50
C LEU A 359 -17.29 2.43 -0.86
N GLU A 360 -16.40 1.60 -1.40
CA GLU A 360 -16.05 0.32 -0.79
C GLU A 360 -15.39 0.50 0.59
N PHE A 361 -14.48 1.47 0.75
CA PHE A 361 -13.96 1.85 2.07
C PHE A 361 -15.05 2.35 3.03
N GLN A 362 -16.01 3.11 2.52
CA GLN A 362 -17.09 3.68 3.34
C GLN A 362 -18.04 2.59 3.84
N ASN A 363 -18.38 1.63 2.98
CA ASN A 363 -19.40 0.62 3.27
C ASN A 363 -18.83 -0.61 3.98
N ASN A 364 -17.61 -1.02 3.63
CA ASN A 364 -17.03 -2.30 4.05
C ASN A 364 -15.64 -2.15 4.71
N GLY A 365 -15.11 -0.93 4.84
CA GLY A 365 -13.81 -0.68 5.46
C GLY A 365 -13.81 -0.92 6.97
N ARG A 366 -12.74 -1.51 7.49
CA ARG A 366 -12.53 -1.73 8.93
C ARG A 366 -12.36 -0.37 9.62
N PRO A 367 -13.10 -0.08 10.72
CA PRO A 367 -13.05 1.22 11.38
C PRO A 367 -11.67 1.63 11.89
N THR A 368 -10.84 0.67 12.30
CA THR A 368 -9.51 0.89 12.89
C THR A 368 -8.37 0.68 11.90
N ALA A 369 -8.67 0.28 10.66
CA ALA A 369 -7.66 0.04 9.63
C ALA A 369 -7.20 1.33 8.95
N GLY A 370 -5.94 1.38 8.57
CA GLY A 370 -5.45 2.36 7.61
C GLY A 370 -6.13 2.14 6.25
N ARG A 371 -6.35 3.22 5.49
CA ARG A 371 -6.93 3.12 4.15
C ARG A 371 -5.90 3.55 3.13
N LEU A 372 -5.82 2.84 2.02
CA LEU A 372 -4.91 3.15 0.92
C LEU A 372 -5.56 2.86 -0.42
N MET A 373 -5.55 3.84 -1.32
CA MET A 373 -5.92 3.59 -2.71
C MET A 373 -4.66 3.54 -3.57
N VAL A 374 -4.56 2.57 -4.47
CA VAL A 374 -3.49 2.49 -5.48
C VAL A 374 -4.14 2.64 -6.86
N LEU A 375 -3.86 3.75 -7.53
CA LEU A 375 -4.38 4.11 -8.83
C LEU A 375 -3.32 3.85 -9.90
N MET A 376 -3.62 2.99 -10.89
CA MET A 376 -2.69 2.64 -11.97
C MET A 376 -3.34 2.93 -13.33
N THR A 377 -2.74 3.81 -14.14
CA THR A 377 -3.30 4.24 -15.45
C THR A 377 -2.27 4.96 -16.31
N ASP A 378 -2.56 5.09 -17.61
CA ASP A 378 -1.90 6.06 -18.47
C ASP A 378 -2.44 7.50 -18.30
N GLY A 379 -3.36 7.75 -17.38
CA GLY A 379 -3.84 9.08 -16.98
C GLY A 379 -4.72 9.79 -18.02
N GLN A 380 -5.05 9.15 -19.15
CA GLN A 380 -5.79 9.80 -20.25
C GLN A 380 -7.31 9.81 -20.01
N ALA A 381 -7.76 10.37 -18.89
CA ALA A 381 -9.17 10.46 -18.53
C ALA A 381 -10.00 11.15 -19.61
N ASN A 382 -11.00 10.44 -20.13
CA ASN A 382 -11.83 10.88 -21.26
C ASN A 382 -13.34 10.63 -21.08
N LEU A 383 -13.75 9.98 -19.99
CA LEU A 383 -15.16 9.77 -19.60
C LEU A 383 -15.49 10.49 -18.29
N PRO A 384 -16.66 11.16 -18.14
CA PRO A 384 -17.81 11.27 -19.06
C PRO A 384 -17.70 12.41 -20.10
N GLY A 385 -16.49 12.73 -20.56
CA GLY A 385 -16.25 13.74 -21.60
C GLY A 385 -15.16 14.73 -21.20
N SER A 386 -15.26 15.98 -21.67
CA SER A 386 -14.22 17.01 -21.47
C SER A 386 -13.93 17.36 -20.00
N GLN A 387 -14.87 17.07 -19.09
CA GLN A 387 -14.73 17.29 -17.65
C GLN A 387 -14.05 16.12 -16.91
N ALA A 388 -13.69 15.03 -17.58
CA ALA A 388 -13.17 13.80 -16.97
C ALA A 388 -12.01 14.06 -16.00
N LYS A 389 -11.02 14.88 -16.41
CA LYS A 389 -9.88 15.25 -15.56
C LYS A 389 -10.30 16.04 -14.33
N GLN A 390 -11.22 17.00 -14.49
CA GLN A 390 -11.73 17.81 -13.36
C GLN A 390 -12.51 16.95 -12.36
N LEU A 391 -13.29 15.99 -12.85
CA LEU A 391 -14.02 15.05 -12.00
C LEU A 391 -13.07 14.13 -11.24
N ALA A 392 -12.02 13.60 -11.88
CA ALA A 392 -10.99 12.82 -11.20
C ALA A 392 -10.34 13.62 -10.06
N LEU A 393 -9.97 14.88 -10.29
CA LEU A 393 -9.46 15.76 -9.24
C LEU A 393 -10.50 16.06 -8.14
N SER A 394 -11.79 16.14 -8.48
CA SER A 394 -12.85 16.33 -7.48
C SER A 394 -13.00 15.12 -6.56
N GLU A 395 -12.87 13.91 -7.11
CA GLU A 395 -12.93 12.67 -6.35
C GLU A 395 -11.66 12.45 -5.52
N ALA A 396 -10.48 12.87 -6.00
CA ALA A 396 -9.27 12.92 -5.19
C ALA A 396 -9.46 13.81 -3.93
N ARG A 397 -10.16 14.95 -4.05
CA ARG A 397 -10.51 15.78 -2.88
C ARG A 397 -11.48 15.07 -1.94
N ALA A 398 -12.43 14.31 -2.46
CA ALA A 398 -13.34 13.50 -1.63
C ALA A 398 -12.59 12.39 -0.88
N ALA A 399 -11.65 11.70 -1.54
CA ALA A 399 -10.76 10.73 -0.92
C ALA A 399 -9.88 11.36 0.17
N ALA A 400 -9.31 12.55 -0.08
CA ALA A 400 -8.57 13.30 0.93
C ALA A 400 -9.43 13.65 2.15
N GLY A 401 -10.68 14.10 1.93
CA GLY A 401 -11.65 14.35 3.00
C GLY A 401 -11.99 13.09 3.82
N ALA A 402 -11.98 11.92 3.18
CA ALA A 402 -12.16 10.61 3.81
C ALA A 402 -10.85 10.02 4.41
N ARG A 403 -9.74 10.78 4.39
CA ARG A 403 -8.40 10.38 4.85
C ARG A 403 -7.86 9.13 4.14
N ILE A 404 -8.07 9.06 2.83
CA ILE A 404 -7.56 7.98 1.96
C ILE A 404 -6.42 8.55 1.12
N PRO A 405 -5.15 8.32 1.48
CA PRO A 405 -4.02 8.60 0.59
C PRO A 405 -4.11 7.77 -0.69
N ILE A 406 -3.74 8.37 -1.82
CA ILE A 406 -3.73 7.71 -3.12
C ILE A 406 -2.29 7.61 -3.63
N VAL A 407 -1.81 6.39 -3.82
CA VAL A 407 -0.59 6.12 -4.58
C VAL A 407 -0.96 6.10 -6.06
N THR A 408 -0.37 6.97 -6.85
CA THR A 408 -0.64 7.06 -8.29
C THR A 408 0.56 6.53 -9.05
N ILE A 409 0.31 5.60 -9.96
CA ILE A 409 1.31 4.99 -10.85
C ILE A 409 0.90 5.31 -12.28
N SER A 410 1.66 6.16 -12.96
CA SER A 410 1.47 6.42 -14.38
C SER A 410 2.23 5.40 -15.22
N LEU A 411 1.58 4.80 -16.22
CA LEU A 411 2.20 3.77 -17.06
C LEU A 411 2.16 4.11 -18.55
N GLY A 412 3.26 3.81 -19.23
CA GLY A 412 3.36 3.88 -20.69
C GLY A 412 3.85 5.23 -21.22
N ALA A 413 4.20 5.25 -22.51
CA ALA A 413 4.85 6.40 -23.13
C ALA A 413 3.93 7.62 -23.30
N GLY A 414 2.62 7.40 -23.32
CA GLY A 414 1.61 8.44 -23.47
C GLY A 414 1.00 8.94 -22.16
N ALA A 415 1.60 8.64 -21.02
CA ALA A 415 0.94 8.85 -19.73
C ALA A 415 0.74 10.33 -19.37
N ASP A 416 -0.42 10.69 -18.82
CA ASP A 416 -0.68 12.01 -18.21
C ASP A 416 -0.10 12.05 -16.79
N THR A 417 1.22 12.25 -16.72
CA THR A 417 1.99 12.32 -15.47
C THR A 417 1.55 13.51 -14.59
N GLN A 418 1.10 14.61 -15.21
CA GLN A 418 0.66 15.80 -14.49
C GLN A 418 -0.62 15.54 -13.70
N LEU A 419 -1.64 14.93 -14.31
CA LEU A 419 -2.88 14.59 -13.62
C LEU A 419 -2.60 13.62 -12.46
N MET A 420 -1.75 12.62 -12.69
CA MET A 420 -1.43 11.60 -11.70
C MET A 420 -0.66 12.17 -10.49
N GLN A 421 0.31 13.07 -10.73
CA GLN A 421 0.99 13.80 -9.67
C GLN A 421 0.01 14.66 -8.86
N GLN A 422 -0.89 15.39 -9.54
CA GLN A 422 -1.89 16.23 -8.86
C GLN A 422 -2.82 15.43 -7.93
N ILE A 423 -3.24 14.23 -8.34
CA ILE A 423 -4.06 13.35 -7.51
C ILE A 423 -3.29 12.88 -6.26
N ALA A 424 -2.03 12.48 -6.41
CA ALA A 424 -1.18 12.12 -5.27
C ALA A 424 -1.01 13.31 -4.32
N ASP A 425 -0.72 14.50 -4.84
CA ASP A 425 -0.51 15.71 -4.02
C ASP A 425 -1.76 16.09 -3.22
N ILE A 426 -2.94 16.07 -3.86
CA ILE A 426 -4.23 16.38 -3.20
C ILE A 426 -4.48 15.44 -2.01
N THR A 427 -4.12 14.18 -2.15
CA THR A 427 -4.40 13.13 -1.15
C THR A 427 -3.23 12.91 -0.19
N LYS A 428 -2.14 13.66 -0.34
CA LYS A 428 -0.87 13.45 0.39
C LYS A 428 -0.31 12.04 0.21
N GLY A 429 -0.55 11.45 -0.95
CA GLY A 429 -0.03 10.15 -1.34
C GLY A 429 1.33 10.24 -2.00
N VAL A 430 1.64 9.25 -2.85
CA VAL A 430 2.92 9.13 -3.54
C VAL A 430 2.66 8.96 -5.03
N TYR A 431 3.48 9.62 -5.85
CA TYR A 431 3.48 9.45 -7.30
C TYR A 431 4.68 8.62 -7.73
N PHE A 432 4.46 7.72 -8.69
CA PHE A 432 5.49 6.93 -9.35
C PHE A 432 5.20 6.81 -10.86
N GLU A 433 6.25 6.72 -11.67
CA GLU A 433 6.13 6.59 -13.12
C GLU A 433 6.80 5.29 -13.58
N ILE A 434 6.12 4.55 -14.45
CA ILE A 434 6.67 3.44 -15.22
C ILE A 434 6.67 3.87 -16.70
N PRO A 435 7.79 4.42 -17.20
CA PRO A 435 7.90 4.85 -18.59
C PRO A 435 7.66 3.70 -19.57
N GLY A 436 7.11 4.03 -20.74
CA GLY A 436 6.94 3.06 -21.82
C GLY A 436 8.27 2.47 -22.30
N GLY A 437 8.23 1.18 -22.67
CA GLY A 437 9.40 0.46 -23.15
C GLY A 437 10.33 -0.09 -22.05
N GLN A 438 9.99 0.07 -20.78
CA GLN A 438 10.72 -0.56 -19.68
C GLN A 438 10.25 -1.99 -19.39
N THR A 439 11.18 -2.82 -18.91
CA THR A 439 10.90 -4.17 -18.38
C THR A 439 10.71 -4.13 -16.87
N VAL A 440 9.97 -5.09 -16.30
CA VAL A 440 9.76 -5.22 -14.84
C VAL A 440 11.04 -5.07 -14.03
N ASN A 441 12.11 -5.78 -14.42
CA ASN A 441 13.41 -5.76 -13.74
C ASN A 441 14.02 -4.35 -13.61
N GLN A 442 13.62 -3.38 -14.45
CA GLN A 442 14.14 -2.02 -14.41
C GLN A 442 13.46 -1.13 -13.38
N TYR A 443 12.19 -1.39 -13.05
CA TYR A 443 11.41 -0.57 -12.11
C TYR A 443 10.99 -1.32 -10.83
N GLU A 444 11.22 -2.64 -10.76
CA GLU A 444 10.78 -3.50 -9.66
C GLU A 444 11.20 -2.99 -8.28
N GLU A 445 12.49 -2.71 -8.06
CA GLU A 445 12.95 -2.28 -6.74
C GLU A 445 12.43 -0.89 -6.35
N GLN A 446 12.33 0.03 -7.31
CA GLN A 446 11.75 1.35 -7.06
C GLN A 446 10.26 1.25 -6.71
N LEU A 447 9.53 0.38 -7.40
CA LEU A 447 8.12 0.13 -7.14
C LEU A 447 7.91 -0.55 -5.77
N LYS A 448 8.75 -1.54 -5.43
CA LYS A 448 8.77 -2.12 -4.08
C LYS A 448 9.06 -1.08 -3.02
N ASP A 449 9.97 -0.14 -3.26
CA ASP A 449 10.25 0.96 -2.33
C ASP A 449 9.05 1.90 -2.14
N VAL A 450 8.29 2.18 -3.20
CA VAL A 450 7.02 2.91 -3.09
C VAL A 450 6.05 2.14 -2.21
N PHE A 451 5.87 0.85 -2.45
CA PHE A 451 5.02 -0.01 -1.63
C PHE A 451 5.50 -0.07 -0.17
N ARG A 452 6.81 -0.18 0.08
CA ARG A 452 7.40 -0.14 1.43
C ARG A 452 7.18 1.20 2.13
N ARG A 453 7.36 2.32 1.44
CA ARG A 453 7.17 3.66 2.02
C ARG A 453 5.73 3.89 2.42
N VAL A 454 4.81 3.51 1.55
CA VAL A 454 3.37 3.56 1.84
C VAL A 454 3.03 2.53 2.92
N ALA A 455 3.76 1.41 2.95
CA ALA A 455 3.59 0.39 3.96
C ALA A 455 4.12 0.81 5.35
N SER A 456 5.09 1.73 5.39
CA SER A 456 5.71 2.24 6.63
C SER A 456 4.87 3.31 7.34
N ASP A 457 3.86 3.89 6.68
CA ASP A 457 2.92 4.84 7.29
C ASP A 457 1.88 4.16 8.22
N ARG A 458 2.18 2.93 8.67
CA ARG A 458 1.41 2.25 9.71
C ARG A 458 1.59 3.04 11.00
N LYS A 459 0.48 3.51 11.56
CA LYS A 459 0.47 4.21 12.85
C LYS A 459 0.77 3.22 13.96
N LEU A 460 2.06 3.00 14.20
CA LEU A 460 2.55 2.40 15.43
C LEU A 460 2.47 3.47 16.52
N ALA A 461 1.66 3.23 17.55
CA ALA A 461 1.48 4.21 18.61
C ALA A 461 1.31 3.52 19.95
N LEU A 462 1.97 4.07 20.97
CA LEU A 462 1.60 3.81 22.36
C LEU A 462 0.26 4.49 22.63
N VAL A 463 -0.65 3.76 23.24
CA VAL A 463 -2.00 4.20 23.57
C VAL A 463 -2.25 3.98 25.06
N GLN A 464 -3.11 4.83 25.63
CA GLN A 464 -3.41 4.86 27.07
C GLN A 464 -4.90 4.78 27.32
#